data_AF-A0A496WA05-F1
#
_entry.id   AF-A0A496WA05-F1
#
_cell.length_a   1.000
_cell.length_b   1.000
_cell.length_c   1.000
_cell.angle_alpha   90.00
_cell.angle_beta   90.00
_cell.angle_gamma   90.00
#
_symmetry.space_group_name_H-M   'P 1'
#
loop_
_entity.id
_entity.type
_entity.pdbx_description
1 polymer ?
#
loop_
_entity_poly.entity_id
_entity_poly.type
_entity_poly.pdbx_seq_one_letter_code
_entity_poly.pdbx_strand_id
1 'polypeptide(L)' 'MIKEVDLSQVAGKNIEDLTTDELKAIASLAGQKAYNNAKQHGFRVTELREGQIVWVYPDGHTEPLKNTY' A
#
# COMPACT_ATOMS: atom_id res chain seq x y z
N MET A 1 -7.76 0.90 20.81
CA MET A 1 -6.28 1.03 20.81
C MET A 1 -5.77 0.19 19.65
N ILE A 2 -5.15 0.81 18.64
CA ILE A 2 -4.48 0.07 17.58
C ILE A 2 -3.17 -0.43 18.21
N LYS A 3 -2.98 -1.74 18.32
CA LYS A 3 -1.68 -2.29 18.70
C LYS A 3 -0.72 -1.93 17.58
N GLU A 4 0.30 -1.12 17.86
CA GLU A 4 1.43 -0.98 16.95
C GLU A 4 2.07 -2.37 16.78
N VAL A 5 2.02 -2.87 15.56
CA VAL A 5 2.71 -4.10 15.20
C VAL A 5 4.18 -3.75 15.06
N ASP A 6 5.02 -4.33 15.92
CA ASP A 6 6.47 -4.27 15.76
C ASP A 6 6.88 -5.16 14.58
N LEU A 7 7.09 -4.54 13.42
CA LEU A 7 7.43 -5.23 12.18
C LEU A 7 8.82 -5.87 12.21
N SER A 8 9.68 -5.53 13.18
CA SER A 8 10.97 -6.21 13.37
C SER A 8 10.81 -7.66 13.83
N GLN A 9 9.70 -7.97 14.52
CA GLN A 9 9.35 -9.31 14.99
C GLN A 9 8.76 -10.20 13.89
N VAL A 10 8.52 -9.64 12.71
CA VAL A 10 7.85 -10.29 11.58
C VAL A 10 8.87 -10.75 10.53
N ALA A 11 10.08 -10.18 10.58
CA ALA A 11 11.19 -10.56 9.73
C ALA A 11 11.60 -12.02 9.99
N GLY A 12 11.52 -12.87 8.97
CA GLY A 12 11.91 -14.29 9.03
C GLY A 12 10.79 -15.27 9.40
N LYS A 13 9.56 -14.81 9.64
CA LYS A 13 8.38 -15.68 9.74
C LYS A 13 7.87 -16.07 8.35
N ASN A 14 7.27 -17.25 8.22
CA ASN A 14 6.52 -17.59 7.01
C ASN A 14 5.22 -16.80 6.97
N ILE A 15 4.70 -16.54 5.76
CA ILE A 15 3.47 -15.75 5.57
C ILE A 15 2.24 -16.39 6.25
N GLU A 16 2.22 -17.72 6.34
CA GLU A 16 1.20 -18.52 7.02
C GLU A 16 1.22 -18.41 8.54
N ASP A 17 2.36 -18.01 9.11
CA ASP A 17 2.53 -17.79 10.55
C ASP A 17 2.18 -16.36 10.97
N LEU A 18 1.82 -15.49 10.01
CA LEU A 18 1.50 -14.10 10.27
C LEU A 18 0.04 -13.92 10.67
N THR A 19 -0.14 -13.13 11.71
CA THR A 19 -1.48 -12.69 12.12
C THR A 19 -2.07 -11.73 11.09
N THR A 20 -3.40 -11.62 11.08
CA THR A 20 -4.11 -10.65 10.23
C THR A 20 -3.64 -9.21 10.44
N ASP A 21 -3.27 -8.84 11.67
CA ASP A 21 -2.80 -7.49 11.98
C ASP A 21 -1.38 -7.25 11.45
N GLU A 22 -0.48 -8.25 11.53
CA GLU A 22 0.85 -8.19 10.91
C GLU A 22 0.74 -8.07 9.38
N LEU A 23 -0.13 -8.85 8.74
CA LEU A 23 -0.38 -8.77 7.30
C LEU A 23 -0.90 -7.40 6.87
N LYS A 24 -1.83 -6.80 7.65
CA LYS A 24 -2.33 -5.44 7.40
C LYS A 24 -1.24 -4.39 7.54
N ALA A 25 -0.39 -4.50 8.57
CA ALA A 25 0.72 -3.59 8.78
C ALA A 25 1.75 -3.65 7.63
N ILE A 26 2.10 -4.86 7.17
CA ILE A 26 2.98 -5.07 6.00
C ILE A 26 2.36 -4.45 4.75
N ALA A 27 1.08 -4.73 4.48
CA ALA A 27 0.39 -4.20 3.30
C ALA A 27 0.34 -2.66 3.31
N SER A 28 0.08 -2.06 4.47
CA SER A 28 0.06 -0.60 4.64
C SER A 28 1.43 0.01 4.33
N LEU A 29 2.52 -0.54 4.88
CA LEU A 29 3.87 -0.04 4.60
C LEU A 29 4.29 -0.26 3.14
N ALA A 30 3.95 -1.41 2.56
CA ALA A 30 4.25 -1.70 1.17
C ALA A 30 3.56 -0.69 0.24
N GLY A 31 2.29 -0.37 0.50
CA GLY A 31 1.55 0.68 -0.21
C GLY A 31 2.21 2.05 -0.06
N GLN A 32 2.57 2.43 1.16
CA GLN A 32 3.23 3.72 1.42
C GLN A 32 4.61 3.83 0.75
N LYS A 33 5.39 2.75 0.75
CA LYS A 33 6.67 2.68 0.05
C LYS A 33 6.50 2.77 -1.47
N ALA A 34 5.51 2.08 -2.03
CA ALA A 34 5.19 2.15 -3.45
C ALA A 34 4.81 3.58 -3.87
N TYR A 35 3.96 4.26 -3.10
CA TYR A 35 3.60 5.65 -3.32
C TYR A 35 4.82 6.60 -3.24
N ASN A 36 5.66 6.45 -2.22
CA ASN A 36 6.86 7.29 -2.07
C ASN A 36 7.87 7.08 -3.20
N ASN A 37 8.08 5.83 -3.64
CA ASN A 37 8.94 5.53 -4.79
C ASN A 37 8.36 6.13 -6.09
N ALA A 38 7.05 6.04 -6.28
CA ALA A 38 6.36 6.63 -7.43
C ALA A 38 6.58 8.15 -7.52
N LYS A 39 6.49 8.83 -6.37
CA LYS A 39 6.84 10.24 -6.24
C LYS A 39 8.28 10.55 -6.63
N GLN A 40 9.25 9.79 -6.13
CA GLN A 40 10.68 10.04 -6.38
C GLN A 40 11.07 9.85 -7.84
N HIS A 41 10.45 8.90 -8.53
CA HIS A 41 10.82 8.51 -9.88
C HIS A 41 9.87 9.06 -10.96
N GLY A 42 8.89 9.87 -10.57
CA GLY A 42 7.97 10.53 -11.51
C GLY A 42 7.00 9.58 -12.20
N PHE A 43 6.71 8.40 -11.63
CA PHE A 43 5.75 7.44 -12.19
C PHE A 43 4.45 7.40 -11.38
N ARG A 44 3.37 6.93 -12.00
CA ARG A 44 2.06 6.76 -11.36
C ARG A 44 1.90 5.37 -10.74
N VAL A 45 1.10 5.25 -9.69
CA VAL A 45 0.72 3.98 -9.04
C VAL A 45 -0.79 3.85 -8.94
N THR A 46 -1.31 2.66 -8.70
CA THR A 46 -2.73 2.43 -8.43
C THR A 46 -3.00 2.31 -6.94
N GLU A 47 -4.06 2.95 -6.45
CA GLU A 47 -4.53 2.86 -5.07
C GLU A 47 -6.04 2.59 -5.02
N LEU A 48 -6.52 1.90 -3.98
CA LEU A 48 -7.94 1.78 -3.68
C LEU A 48 -8.36 2.95 -2.79
N ARG A 49 -9.19 3.86 -3.31
CA ARG A 49 -9.76 5.00 -2.56
C ARG A 49 -11.27 5.01 -2.71
N GLU A 50 -11.97 5.17 -1.60
CA GLU A 50 -13.45 5.29 -1.57
C GLU A 50 -14.18 4.14 -2.33
N GLY A 51 -13.60 2.93 -2.32
CA GLY A 51 -14.17 1.77 -3.01
C GLY A 51 -13.87 1.68 -4.51
N GLN A 52 -13.06 2.58 -5.07
CA GLN A 52 -12.64 2.59 -6.47
C GLN A 52 -11.11 2.55 -6.60
N ILE A 53 -10.60 1.82 -7.61
CA ILE A 53 -9.18 1.85 -7.96
C ILE A 53 -8.91 3.13 -8.75
N VAL A 54 -7.92 3.92 -8.33
CA VAL A 54 -7.48 5.17 -8.96
C VAL A 54 -6.00 5.11 -9.31
N TRP A 55 -5.59 5.75 -10.41
CA TRP A 55 -4.22 6.20 -10.61
C TRP A 55 -3.91 7.33 -9.64
N VAL A 56 -2.72 7.31 -9.06
CA VAL A 56 -2.16 8.37 -8.23
C VAL A 56 -0.86 8.82 -8.87
N TYR A 57 -0.80 10.11 -9.18
CA TYR A 57 0.31 10.76 -9.86
C TYR A 57 1.35 11.31 -8.84
N PRO A 58 2.60 11.55 -9.25
CA PRO A 58 3.65 12.10 -8.38
C PRO A 58 3.30 13.44 -7.72
N ASP A 59 2.50 14.26 -8.40
CA ASP A 59 2.00 15.55 -7.89
C ASP A 59 0.85 15.40 -6.88
N GLY A 60 0.38 14.17 -6.64
CA GLY A 60 -0.75 13.87 -5.76
C GLY A 60 -2.11 13.95 -6.44
N HIS A 61 -2.18 14.31 -7.73
CA HIS A 61 -3.40 14.19 -8.52
C HIS A 61 -3.83 12.73 -8.60
N THR A 62 -5.14 12.49 -8.71
CA THR A 62 -5.69 11.14 -8.84
C THR A 62 -6.70 11.07 -9.96
N GLU A 63 -6.68 9.98 -10.72
CA GLU A 63 -7.67 9.72 -11.77
C GLU A 63 -8.28 8.34 -11.59
N PRO A 64 -9.61 8.18 -11.74
CA PRO A 64 -10.22 6.86 -11.67
C PRO A 64 -9.64 5.94 -12.75
N LEU A 65 -9.31 4.70 -12.35
CA LEU A 65 -8.92 3.66 -13.28
C LEU A 65 -10.18 3.27 -14.08
N LYS A 66 -10.42 3.93 -15.22
CA LYS A 66 -11.55 3.57 -16.08
C LYS A 66 -11.31 2.18 -16.63
N ASN A 67 -12.21 1.25 -16.30
CA ASN A 67 -12.25 -0.04 -16.95
C ASN A 67 -12.81 0.19 -18.35
N THR A 68 -11.93 0.32 -19.35
CA THR A 68 -12.33 0.28 -20.76
C THR A 68 -12.74 -1.16 -21.07
N TYR A 69 -14.05 -1.41 -21.04
CA TYR A 69 -14.67 -2.51 -21.76
C TYR A 69 -15.12 -2.03 -23.13
#